data_AF-A0A1C5TUX7-F1
#
_entry.id   AF-A0A1C5TUX7-F1
#
_cell.length_a   1.000
_cell.length_b   1.000
_cell.length_c   1.000
_cell.angle_alpha   90.00
_cell.angle_beta   90.00
_cell.angle_gamma   90.00
#
_symmetry.space_group_name_H-M   'P 1'
#
loop_
_entity.id
_entity.type
_entity.pdbx_description
1 polymer ?
#
loop_
_entity_poly.entity_id
_entity_poly.type
_entity_poly.pdbx_seq_one_letter_code
_entity_poly.pdbx_strand_id
1 'polypeptide(L)'
;MDEEKMLEEARWSQFAAGLLDYINCANSKFIKTDYQVKFNKPTAYNYELITATCMEDLSPELQRVANEYKEYMKNENNKLASYFAKK
;
A
#
# COMPACT_ATOMS: atom_id res chain seq x y z
N MET A 1 1.46 13.37 24.56
CA MET A 1 1.49 12.68 23.25
C MET A 1 0.93 13.69 22.27
N ASP A 2 1.79 14.23 21.42
CA ASP A 2 1.49 15.37 20.56
C ASP A 2 0.47 14.99 19.47
N GLU A 3 -0.52 15.86 19.25
CA GLU A 3 -1.63 15.65 18.30
C GLU A 3 -1.13 15.36 16.87
N GLU A 4 -0.02 15.98 16.49
CA GLU A 4 0.65 15.79 15.20
C GLU A 4 1.12 14.34 15.00
N LYS A 5 1.66 13.72 16.06
CA LYS A 5 2.11 12.32 16.01
C LYS A 5 0.94 11.36 15.82
N MET A 6 -0.17 11.59 16.53
CA MET A 6 -1.37 10.77 16.38
C MET A 6 -1.95 10.84 14.95
N LEU A 7 -1.90 12.03 14.35
CA LEU A 7 -2.36 12.24 12.98
C LEU A 7 -1.47 11.50 11.97
N GLU A 8 -0.15 11.50 12.19
CA GLU A 8 0.80 10.76 11.37
C GLU A 8 0.62 9.24 11.48
N GLU A 9 0.47 8.71 12.70
CA GLU A 9 0.18 7.30 12.96
C GLU A 9 -1.13 6.84 12.32
N ALA A 10 -2.17 7.68 12.35
CA ALA A 10 -3.45 7.41 11.69
C ALA A 10 -3.32 7.37 10.17
N ARG A 11 -2.59 8.32 9.57
CA ARG A 11 -2.33 8.36 8.12
C ARG A 11 -1.54 7.14 7.66
N TRP A 12 -0.53 6.75 8.44
CA TRP A 12 0.25 5.55 8.17
C TRP A 12 -0.61 4.29 8.25
N SER A 13 -1.41 4.15 9.31
CA SER A 13 -2.31 3.00 9.50
C SER A 13 -3.28 2.82 8.32
N GLN A 14 -3.86 3.93 7.85
CA GLN A 14 -4.75 3.91 6.69
C GLN A 14 -4.00 3.51 5.40
N PHE A 15 -2.79 4.03 5.20
CA PHE A 15 -1.96 3.70 4.06
C PHE A 15 -1.54 2.21 4.05
N ALA A 16 -1.06 1.69 5.18
CA ALA A 16 -0.59 0.32 5.33
C ALA A 16 -1.73 -0.70 5.09
N ALA A 17 -2.93 -0.42 5.62
CA ALA A 17 -4.11 -1.24 5.37
C ALA A 17 -4.47 -1.30 3.87
N GLY A 18 -4.44 -0.16 3.20
CA GLY A 18 -4.73 -0.08 1.77
C GLY A 18 -3.66 -0.75 0.89
N LEU A 19 -2.37 -0.62 1.26
CA LEU A 19 -1.26 -1.31 0.59
C LEU A 19 -1.39 -2.83 0.73
N LEU A 20 -1.76 -3.31 1.92
CA LEU A 20 -2.00 -4.72 2.17
C LEU A 20 -3.13 -5.27 1.28
N ASP A 21 -4.23 -4.53 1.17
CA ASP A 21 -5.34 -4.90 0.28
C ASP A 21 -4.89 -4.92 -1.20
N TYR A 22 -4.13 -3.92 -1.64
CA TYR A 22 -3.58 -3.86 -2.99
C TYR A 22 -2.66 -5.05 -3.33
N ILE A 23 -1.87 -5.50 -2.34
CA ILE A 23 -1.06 -6.70 -2.45
C ILE A 23 -1.96 -7.93 -2.54
N ASN A 24 -2.88 -8.13 -1.59
CA ASN A 24 -3.73 -9.34 -1.49
C ASN A 24 -4.72 -9.50 -2.66
N CYS A 25 -5.26 -8.40 -3.18
CA CYS A 25 -6.23 -8.41 -4.28
C CYS A 25 -5.59 -8.65 -5.66
N ALA A 26 -4.34 -9.12 -5.71
CA ALA A 26 -3.60 -9.42 -6.93
C ALA A 26 -3.37 -8.23 -7.90
N ASN A 27 -3.58 -7.00 -7.42
CA ASN A 27 -3.39 -5.80 -8.22
C ASN A 27 -1.92 -5.38 -8.31
N SER A 28 -1.11 -5.81 -7.33
CA SER A 28 0.35 -5.65 -7.31
C SER A 28 1.08 -6.60 -8.27
N LYS A 29 2.22 -6.15 -8.81
CA LYS A 29 3.14 -6.98 -9.60
C LYS A 29 3.66 -8.21 -8.84
N PHE A 30 3.60 -8.23 -7.51
CA PHE A 30 3.96 -9.41 -6.72
C PHE A 30 3.06 -10.62 -6.99
N ILE A 31 1.78 -10.41 -7.37
CA ILE A 31 0.84 -11.51 -7.67
C ILE A 31 0.70 -11.72 -9.18
N LYS A 32 0.87 -10.66 -9.97
CA LYS A 32 0.60 -10.64 -11.42
C LYS A 32 1.56 -11.43 -12.30
N THR A 33 2.57 -12.09 -11.77
CA THR A 33 3.47 -12.94 -12.57
C THR A 33 2.77 -14.24 -12.97
N ASP A 34 2.90 -14.68 -14.23
CA ASP A 34 2.36 -15.96 -14.75
C ASP A 34 2.80 -17.21 -13.97
N TYR A 35 3.85 -17.09 -13.16
CA TYR A 35 4.15 -18.06 -12.14
C TYR A 35 3.28 -17.75 -10.94
N GLN A 36 2.44 -18.71 -10.55
CA GLN A 36 1.90 -18.79 -9.20
C GLN A 36 3.08 -18.69 -8.22
N VAL A 37 3.47 -17.47 -7.87
CA VAL A 37 4.30 -17.21 -6.72
C VAL A 37 3.40 -17.59 -5.59
N LYS A 38 3.49 -18.86 -5.17
CA LYS A 38 3.05 -19.28 -3.86
C LYS A 38 3.77 -18.31 -2.94
N PHE A 39 3.04 -17.31 -2.45
CA PHE A 39 3.49 -16.43 -1.41
C PHE A 39 3.90 -17.38 -0.27
N ASN A 40 5.18 -17.67 -0.17
CA ASN A 40 5.69 -18.56 0.86
C ASN A 40 5.72 -17.83 2.21
N LYS A 41 5.47 -16.51 2.23
CA LYS A 41 5.42 -15.67 3.44
C LYS A 41 4.43 -14.49 3.35
N PRO A 42 3.12 -14.71 3.16
CA PRO A 42 2.13 -13.65 3.43
C PRO A 42 2.27 -13.12 4.87
N THR A 43 2.78 -13.95 5.78
CA THR A 43 3.08 -13.61 7.17
C THR A 43 4.21 -12.60 7.37
N ALA A 44 5.25 -12.56 6.53
CA ALA A 44 6.39 -11.68 6.76
C ALA A 44 6.08 -10.23 6.38
N TYR A 45 5.43 -10.01 5.24
CA TYR A 45 5.03 -8.67 4.80
C TYR A 45 3.89 -8.11 5.65
N ASN A 46 2.97 -8.95 6.12
CA ASN A 46 1.96 -8.52 7.09
C ASN A 46 2.61 -8.06 8.38
N TYR A 47 3.63 -8.78 8.86
CA TYR A 47 4.37 -8.37 10.05
C TYR A 47 5.07 -7.03 9.84
N GLU A 48 5.83 -6.86 8.74
CA GLU A 48 6.50 -5.59 8.43
C GLU A 48 5.51 -4.43 8.31
N LEU A 49 4.36 -4.61 7.64
CA LEU A 49 3.35 -3.56 7.49
C LEU A 49 2.65 -3.22 8.82
N ILE A 50 2.57 -4.15 9.76
CA ILE A 50 2.00 -3.93 11.10
C ILE A 50 3.01 -3.25 12.03
N THR A 51 4.31 -3.55 11.89
CA THR A 51 5.36 -3.04 12.79
C THR A 51 6.02 -1.76 12.31
N ALA A 52 6.07 -1.53 11.00
CA ALA A 52 6.62 -0.29 10.44
C ALA A 52 5.76 0.90 10.84
N THR A 53 6.38 2.07 10.98
CA THR A 53 5.68 3.34 11.26
C THR A 53 5.76 4.31 10.09
N CYS A 54 6.69 4.08 9.17
CA CYS A 54 6.82 4.82 7.93
C CYS A 54 7.26 3.91 6.78
N MET A 55 7.33 4.48 5.58
CA MET A 55 7.71 3.74 4.37
C MET A 55 9.19 3.35 4.40
N GLU A 56 10.05 4.17 5.00
CA GLU A 56 11.49 3.92 5.12
C GLU A 56 11.82 2.70 5.98
N ASP A 57 10.94 2.34 6.92
CA ASP A 57 11.07 1.17 7.80
C ASP A 57 10.83 -0.16 7.05
N LEU A 58 10.23 -0.10 5.85
CA LEU A 58 9.90 -1.30 5.08
C LEU A 58 11.13 -1.88 4.38
N SER A 59 11.13 -3.19 4.13
CA SER A 59 12.12 -3.83 3.27
C SER A 59 12.15 -3.20 1.86
N PRO A 60 13.30 -3.18 1.16
CA PRO A 60 13.44 -2.56 -0.17
C PRO A 60 12.42 -3.05 -1.22
N GLU A 61 12.00 -4.31 -1.12
CA GLU A 61 10.98 -4.90 -1.97
C GLU A 61 9.58 -4.32 -1.69
N LEU A 62 9.22 -4.16 -0.40
CA LEU A 62 7.97 -3.54 0.02
C LEU A 62 7.96 -2.03 -0.28
N GLN A 63 9.09 -1.33 -0.11
CA GLN A 63 9.20 0.08 -0.48
C GLN A 63 8.87 0.30 -1.96
N ARG A 64 9.37 -0.57 -2.86
CA ARG A 64 9.05 -0.50 -4.30
C ARG A 64 7.56 -0.62 -4.55
N VAL A 65 6.90 -1.59 -3.92
CA VAL A 65 5.45 -1.81 -4.12
C VAL A 65 4.60 -0.75 -3.44
N ALA A 66 5.04 -0.23 -2.31
CA ALA A 66 4.41 0.89 -1.64
C ALA A 66 4.44 2.16 -2.53
N ASN A 67 5.52 2.36 -3.31
CA ASN A 67 5.59 3.43 -4.31
C ASN A 67 4.65 3.18 -5.50
N GLU A 68 4.56 1.95 -6.01
CA GLU A 68 3.58 1.59 -7.06
C GLU A 68 2.14 1.82 -6.61
N TYR A 69 1.85 1.48 -5.35
CA TYR A 69 0.54 1.73 -4.76
C TYR A 69 0.19 3.21 -4.66
N LYS A 70 1.15 4.08 -4.30
CA LYS A 70 0.96 5.54 -4.33
C LYS A 70 0.58 6.04 -5.72
N GLU A 71 1.27 5.55 -6.75
CA GLU A 71 0.98 5.90 -8.15
C GLU A 71 -0.41 5.38 -8.58
N TYR A 72 -0.78 4.16 -8.18
CA TYR A 72 -2.11 3.60 -8.42
C TYR A 72 -3.21 4.46 -7.80
N MET A 73 -3.09 4.80 -6.51
CA MET A 73 -3.99 5.69 -5.78
C MET A 73 -4.16 7.05 -6.46
N LYS A 74 -3.06 7.65 -6.92
CA LYS A 74 -3.09 8.94 -7.63
C LYS A 74 -3.88 8.84 -8.94
N ASN A 75 -3.68 7.76 -9.70
CA ASN A 75 -4.40 7.53 -10.94
C ASN A 75 -5.89 7.25 -10.71
N GLU A 76 -6.25 6.47 -9.69
CA GLU A 76 -7.65 6.23 -9.33
C GLU A 76 -8.36 7.51 -8.91
N ASN A 77 -7.71 8.35 -8.10
CA ASN A 77 -8.24 9.66 -7.72
C ASN A 77 -8.43 10.58 -8.94
N ASN A 78 -7.49 10.59 -9.88
CA ASN A 78 -7.63 11.36 -11.12
C ASN A 78 -8.79 10.87 -11.99
N LYS A 79 -8.98 9.54 -12.10
CA LYS A 79 -10.14 8.98 -12.80
C LYS A 79 -11.44 9.41 -12.13
N LEU A 80 -11.55 9.24 -10.81
CA LEU A 80 -12.71 9.66 -10.03
C LEU A 80 -13.02 11.15 -10.24
N ALA A 81 -12.02 12.02 -10.11
CA ALA A 81 -12.16 13.45 -10.36
C ALA A 81 -12.67 13.74 -11.79
N SER A 82 -12.15 13.03 -12.80
CA SER A 82 -12.60 13.19 -14.19
C SER A 82 -14.04 12.71 -14.42
N TYR A 83 -14.51 11.69 -13.68
CA TYR A 83 -15.89 11.22 -13.72
C TYR A 83 -16.85 12.26 -13.12
N PHE A 84 -16.48 12.88 -12.00
CA PHE A 84 -17.31 13.92 -11.38
C PHE A 84 -17.28 15.25 -12.15
N ALA A 85 -16.19 15.58 -12.84
CA ALA A 85 -16.09 16.78 -13.69
C ALA A 85 -16.91 16.70 -15.00
N LYS A 86 -17.34 15.51 -15.40
CA LYS A 86 -18.16 15.26 -16.61
C LYS A 86 -19.66 15.27 -16.35
N LYS A 87 -20.09 15.53 -15.11
CA LYS A 87 -21.49 15.52 -14.66
C LYS A 87 -22.00 16.93 -14.47
#